data_AF-A0A561VQ51-F1
#
_entry.id   AF-A0A561VQ51-F1
#
_cell.length_a   1.000
_cell.length_b   1.000
_cell.length_c   1.000
_cell.angle_alpha   90.00
_cell.angle_beta   90.00
_cell.angle_gamma   90.00
#
_symmetry.space_group_name_H-M   'P 1'
#
loop_
_entity.id
_entity.type
_entity.pdbx_description
1 polymer ?
#
loop_
_entity_poly.entity_id
_entity_poly.type
_entity_poly.pdbx_seq_one_letter_code
_entity_poly.pdbx_strand_id
1 'polypeptide(L)'
;MLTALLRRISRIPTVIRRATVVPLLVRCGVALCGLLAMAVAWPPQLLASQFVGILVLIAVWPAIAPRGRGATFAALTVVAGWLLDTAGYDARIALWRVLAIAASLYLGHTLTALAAVLPYDAVVNLDVPGLWLGRALLVVLISAVLIVLALGLTADLGGDAFQLATLVGLAAATGVTLVLVRLTRRS
;
A
#
# COMPACT_ATOMS: atom_id res chain seq x y z
N MET A 1 -16.57 -29.27 -22.67
CA MET A 1 -15.49 -28.55 -21.95
C MET A 1 -14.71 -27.59 -22.85
N LEU A 2 -14.23 -28.01 -24.02
CA LEU A 2 -13.51 -27.17 -24.99
C LEU A 2 -14.26 -25.88 -25.43
N THR A 3 -15.58 -25.98 -25.61
CA THR A 3 -16.45 -24.86 -26.02
C THR A 3 -16.67 -23.79 -24.93
N ALA A 4 -16.52 -24.15 -23.64
CA ALA A 4 -16.58 -23.20 -22.52
C ALA A 4 -15.25 -22.46 -22.34
N LEU A 5 -14.12 -23.15 -22.56
CA LEU A 5 -12.79 -22.56 -22.61
C LEU A 5 -12.64 -21.57 -23.77
N LEU A 6 -13.11 -21.94 -24.97
CA LEU A 6 -13.08 -21.05 -26.14
C LEU A 6 -13.95 -19.79 -25.95
N ARG A 7 -15.12 -19.91 -25.29
CA ARG A 7 -15.96 -18.74 -24.92
C ARG A 7 -15.33 -17.84 -23.86
N ARG A 8 -14.52 -18.40 -22.95
CA ARG A 8 -13.73 -17.61 -21.99
C ARG A 8 -12.61 -16.85 -22.71
N ILE A 9 -11.91 -17.53 -23.62
CA ILE A 9 -10.80 -16.97 -24.39
C ILE A 9 -11.29 -15.88 -25.36
N SER A 10 -12.47 -16.05 -25.98
CA SER A 10 -13.04 -15.05 -26.89
C SER A 10 -13.61 -13.80 -26.20
N ARG A 11 -13.85 -13.86 -24.87
CA ARG A 11 -14.27 -12.69 -24.05
C ARG A 11 -13.10 -11.81 -23.61
N ILE A 12 -11.89 -12.37 -23.53
CA ILE A 12 -10.67 -11.63 -23.17
C ILE A 12 -10.43 -10.44 -24.11
N PRO A 13 -10.45 -10.58 -25.46
CA PRO A 13 -10.20 -9.45 -26.35
C PRO A 13 -11.30 -8.39 -26.31
N THR A 14 -12.54 -8.74 -26.01
CA THR A 14 -13.65 -7.77 -25.89
C THR A 14 -13.58 -6.95 -24.61
N VAL A 15 -13.10 -7.54 -23.51
CA VAL A 15 -12.84 -6.84 -22.24
C VAL A 15 -11.58 -5.97 -22.35
N ILE A 16 -10.52 -6.43 -23.03
CA ILE A 16 -9.31 -5.64 -23.25
C ILE A 16 -9.59 -4.43 -24.16
N ARG A 17 -10.44 -4.59 -25.19
CA ARG A 17 -10.79 -3.50 -26.11
C ARG A 17 -11.76 -2.47 -25.50
N ARG A 18 -12.41 -2.79 -24.38
CA ARG A 18 -13.27 -1.87 -23.61
C ARG A 18 -12.63 -1.34 -22.34
N ALA A 19 -11.47 -1.87 -21.94
CA ALA A 19 -10.71 -1.36 -20.81
C ALA A 19 -10.23 0.05 -21.13
N THR A 20 -10.88 1.04 -20.52
CA THR A 20 -10.43 2.42 -20.55
C THR A 20 -9.06 2.52 -19.89
N VAL A 21 -8.21 3.41 -20.42
CA VAL A 21 -6.82 3.61 -19.97
C VAL A 21 -6.73 3.87 -18.45
N VAL A 22 -7.75 4.52 -17.88
CA VAL A 22 -7.78 4.94 -16.48
C VAL A 22 -7.81 3.77 -15.47
N PRO A 23 -8.80 2.86 -15.48
CA PRO A 23 -8.78 1.67 -14.61
C PRO A 23 -7.48 0.86 -14.70
N LEU A 24 -6.88 0.76 -15.89
CA LEU A 24 -5.62 0.05 -16.09
C LEU A 24 -4.47 0.79 -15.38
N LEU A 25 -4.34 2.10 -15.58
CA LEU A 25 -3.33 2.93 -14.92
C LEU A 25 -3.43 2.85 -13.39
N VAL A 26 -4.63 2.89 -12.83
CA VAL A 26 -4.83 2.76 -11.38
C VAL A 26 -4.30 1.41 -10.88
N ARG A 27 -4.60 0.31 -11.58
CA ARG A 27 -4.11 -1.04 -11.21
C ARG A 27 -2.60 -1.17 -11.36
N CYS A 28 -2.01 -0.59 -12.42
CA CYS A 28 -0.57 -0.50 -12.56
C CYS A 28 0.06 0.28 -11.41
N GLY A 29 -0.59 1.38 -10.97
CA GLY A 29 -0.18 2.13 -9.78
C GLY A 29 -0.21 1.28 -8.51
N VAL A 30 -1.28 0.51 -8.28
CA VAL A 30 -1.38 -0.42 -7.13
C VAL A 30 -0.21 -1.42 -7.16
N ALA A 31 0.03 -2.05 -8.31
CA ALA A 31 1.10 -3.03 -8.47
C ALA A 31 2.47 -2.39 -8.23
N LEU A 32 2.73 -1.20 -8.79
CA LEU A 32 3.98 -0.47 -8.62
C LEU A 32 4.23 -0.11 -7.15
N CYS A 33 3.23 0.43 -6.45
CA CYS A 33 3.34 0.72 -5.03
C CYS A 33 3.63 -0.54 -4.21
N GLY A 34 2.97 -1.66 -4.51
CA GLY A 34 3.23 -2.94 -3.85
C GLY A 34 4.65 -3.45 -4.09
N LEU A 35 5.15 -3.36 -5.33
CA LEU A 35 6.49 -3.79 -5.70
C LEU A 35 7.56 -2.92 -5.04
N LEU A 36 7.39 -1.60 -5.05
CA LEU A 36 8.31 -0.66 -4.38
C LEU A 36 8.35 -0.93 -2.87
N ALA A 37 7.19 -1.11 -2.23
CA ALA A 37 7.13 -1.44 -0.81
C ALA A 37 7.87 -2.74 -0.49
N MET A 38 7.70 -3.80 -1.30
CA MET A 38 8.45 -5.05 -1.11
C MET A 38 9.94 -4.88 -1.34
N ALA A 39 10.34 -4.18 -2.40
CA ALA A 39 11.74 -3.98 -2.74
C ALA A 39 12.50 -3.22 -1.64
N VAL A 40 11.86 -2.24 -1.00
CA VAL A 40 12.50 -1.48 0.10
C VAL A 40 12.47 -2.23 1.43
N ALA A 41 11.45 -3.07 1.65
CA ALA A 41 11.26 -3.74 2.94
C ALA A 41 12.07 -5.04 3.09
N TRP A 42 12.31 -5.78 2.02
CA TRP A 42 12.96 -7.09 2.11
C TRP A 42 14.48 -7.00 1.95
N PRO A 43 15.24 -7.89 2.63
CA PRO A 43 16.69 -7.92 2.51
C PRO A 43 17.12 -8.27 1.06
N PRO A 44 18.18 -7.63 0.55
CA PRO A 44 18.63 -7.84 -0.84
C PRO A 44 19.01 -9.29 -1.14
N GLN A 45 19.47 -10.05 -0.13
CA GLN A 45 19.80 -11.47 -0.24
C GLN A 45 18.56 -12.32 -0.58
N LEU A 46 17.39 -11.99 -0.02
CA LEU A 46 16.14 -12.70 -0.31
C LEU A 46 15.53 -12.22 -1.63
N LEU A 47 15.69 -10.93 -1.98
CA LEU A 47 15.27 -10.41 -3.29
C LEU A 47 16.07 -11.01 -4.45
N ALA A 48 17.33 -11.39 -4.24
CA ALA A 48 18.16 -12.09 -5.22
C ALA A 48 17.88 -13.61 -5.28
N SER A 49 16.99 -14.13 -4.44
CA SER A 49 16.68 -15.56 -4.34
C SER A 49 15.43 -15.96 -5.13
N GLN A 50 15.19 -17.27 -5.22
CA GLN A 50 13.96 -17.84 -5.80
C GLN A 50 12.65 -17.35 -5.15
N PHE A 51 12.70 -16.83 -3.92
CA PHE A 51 11.51 -16.34 -3.21
C PHE A 51 10.97 -15.02 -3.79
N VAL A 52 11.74 -14.31 -4.61
CA VAL A 52 11.31 -13.05 -5.23
C VAL A 52 10.03 -13.21 -6.06
N GLY A 53 9.85 -14.36 -6.71
CA GLY A 53 8.64 -14.64 -7.49
C GLY A 53 7.39 -14.63 -6.61
N ILE A 54 7.45 -15.21 -5.40
CA ILE A 54 6.35 -15.20 -4.44
C ILE A 54 6.07 -13.77 -3.95
N LEU A 55 7.12 -13.00 -3.65
CA LEU A 55 6.97 -11.60 -3.22
C LEU A 55 6.31 -10.73 -4.30
N VAL A 56 6.71 -10.90 -5.56
CA VAL A 56 6.10 -10.22 -6.71
C VAL A 56 4.63 -10.60 -6.85
N LEU A 57 4.28 -11.89 -6.72
CA LEU A 57 2.89 -12.33 -6.77
C LEU A 57 2.05 -11.69 -5.65
N ILE A 58 2.57 -11.65 -4.43
CA ILE A 58 1.91 -11.01 -3.29
C ILE A 58 1.75 -9.50 -3.52
N ALA A 59 2.77 -8.83 -4.05
CA ALA A 59 2.75 -7.40 -4.33
C ALA A 59 1.75 -7.01 -5.43
N VAL A 60 1.58 -7.86 -6.45
CA VAL A 60 0.68 -7.61 -7.59
C VAL A 60 -0.76 -8.06 -7.30
N TRP A 61 -0.96 -9.00 -6.37
CA TRP A 61 -2.28 -9.52 -6.02
C TRP A 61 -3.37 -8.45 -5.80
N PRO A 62 -3.13 -7.34 -5.06
CA PRO A 62 -4.13 -6.31 -4.83
C PRO A 62 -4.58 -5.60 -6.12
N ALA A 63 -3.71 -5.51 -7.13
CA ALA A 63 -4.04 -4.90 -8.42
C ALA A 63 -5.01 -5.77 -9.25
N ILE A 64 -4.97 -7.09 -9.05
CA ILE A 64 -5.85 -8.04 -9.75
C ILE A 64 -7.21 -8.10 -9.05
N ALA A 65 -7.19 -8.26 -7.72
CA ALA A 65 -8.38 -8.44 -6.88
C ALA A 65 -8.50 -7.34 -5.80
N PRO A 66 -8.85 -6.09 -6.17
CA PRO A 66 -8.82 -4.95 -5.25
C PRO A 66 -9.88 -5.00 -4.14
N ARG A 67 -10.99 -5.75 -4.34
CA ARG A 67 -12.07 -5.91 -3.34
C ARG A 67 -11.75 -6.95 -2.25
N GLY A 68 -10.60 -7.62 -2.33
CA GLY A 68 -10.23 -8.72 -1.42
C GLY A 68 -9.32 -8.31 -0.27
N ARG A 69 -8.94 -9.29 0.55
CA ARG A 69 -7.94 -9.14 1.63
C ARG A 69 -6.50 -8.97 1.13
N GLY A 70 -6.32 -8.89 -0.19
CA GLY A 70 -5.02 -8.85 -0.84
C GLY A 70 -4.16 -7.67 -0.38
N ALA A 71 -4.72 -6.47 -0.33
CA ALA A 71 -3.99 -5.27 0.09
C ALA A 71 -3.47 -5.41 1.53
N THR A 72 -4.30 -5.91 2.43
CA THR A 72 -3.90 -6.14 3.83
C THR A 72 -2.82 -7.20 3.93
N PHE A 73 -2.96 -8.32 3.20
CA PHE A 73 -1.96 -9.39 3.20
C PHE A 73 -0.60 -8.91 2.65
N ALA A 74 -0.62 -8.14 1.55
CA ALA A 74 0.58 -7.52 1.00
C ALA A 74 1.22 -6.55 2.01
N ALA A 75 0.43 -5.68 2.65
CA ALA A 75 0.93 -4.76 3.67
C ALA A 75 1.58 -5.50 4.87
N LEU A 76 0.94 -6.55 5.37
CA LEU A 76 1.51 -7.39 6.44
C LEU A 76 2.82 -8.05 6.00
N THR A 77 2.91 -8.48 4.74
CA THR A 77 4.12 -9.07 4.18
C THR A 77 5.26 -8.05 4.05
N VAL A 78 4.94 -6.78 3.74
CA VAL A 78 5.92 -5.67 3.76
C VAL A 78 6.43 -5.44 5.18
N VAL A 79 5.53 -5.40 6.17
CA VAL A 79 5.91 -5.23 7.58
C VAL A 79 6.78 -6.39 8.07
N ALA A 80 6.43 -7.63 7.71
CA ALA A 80 7.22 -8.80 8.03
C ALA A 80 8.62 -8.74 7.40
N GLY A 81 8.72 -8.35 6.13
CA GLY A 81 10.00 -8.14 5.44
C GLY A 81 10.86 -7.09 6.15
N TRP A 82 10.27 -5.94 6.49
CA TRP A 82 10.96 -4.86 7.20
C TRP A 82 11.50 -5.30 8.56
N LEU A 83 10.68 -6.00 9.35
CA LEU A 83 11.09 -6.54 10.65
C LEU A 83 12.21 -7.57 10.50
N LEU A 84 12.10 -8.45 9.51
CA LEU A 84 13.12 -9.46 9.24
C LEU A 84 14.45 -8.83 8.80
N ASP A 85 14.42 -7.80 7.95
CA ASP A 85 15.63 -7.08 7.52
C ASP A 85 16.28 -6.32 8.68
N THR A 86 15.49 -5.60 9.47
CA THR A 86 16.01 -4.75 10.56
C THR A 86 16.39 -5.51 11.82
N ALA A 87 15.65 -6.55 12.21
CA ALA A 87 15.92 -7.33 13.42
C ALA A 87 16.67 -8.64 13.16
N GLY A 88 16.60 -9.18 11.93
CA GLY A 88 17.24 -10.45 11.57
C GLY A 88 18.53 -10.30 10.77
N TYR A 89 18.67 -9.22 9.99
CA TYR A 89 19.86 -8.93 9.17
C TYR A 89 20.62 -7.68 9.63
N ASP A 90 20.27 -7.12 10.79
CA ASP A 90 20.86 -5.89 11.37
C ASP A 90 20.94 -4.72 10.39
N ALA A 91 20.00 -4.65 9.45
CA ALA A 91 19.99 -3.59 8.46
C ALA A 91 19.73 -2.24 9.13
N ARG A 92 20.50 -1.22 8.74
CA ARG A 92 20.35 0.12 9.29
C ARG A 92 18.96 0.68 9.00
N ILE A 93 18.31 1.16 10.06
CA ILE A 93 17.06 1.92 9.97
C ILE A 93 17.39 3.30 9.40
N ALA A 94 17.05 3.52 8.14
CA ALA A 94 17.24 4.79 7.46
C ALA A 94 15.90 5.48 7.22
N LEU A 95 15.84 6.79 7.47
CA LEU A 95 14.61 7.60 7.34
C LEU A 95 13.97 7.46 5.95
N TRP A 96 14.78 7.54 4.89
CA TRP A 96 14.27 7.42 3.52
C TRP A 96 13.56 6.08 3.27
N ARG A 97 14.01 4.99 3.91
CA ARG A 97 13.39 3.66 3.78
C ARG A 97 12.03 3.64 4.45
N VAL A 98 11.94 4.20 5.67
CA VAL A 98 10.68 4.31 6.42
C VAL A 98 9.67 5.15 5.64
N LEU A 99 10.10 6.30 5.12
CA LEU A 99 9.25 7.17 4.30
C LEU A 99 8.81 6.49 3.00
N ALA A 100 9.72 5.79 2.31
CA ALA A 100 9.40 5.07 1.09
C ALA A 100 8.37 3.96 1.32
N ILE A 101 8.52 3.18 2.39
CA ILE A 101 7.56 2.12 2.76
C ILE A 101 6.22 2.74 3.14
N ALA A 102 6.22 3.76 4.02
CA ALA A 102 4.99 4.42 4.46
C ALA A 102 4.23 5.05 3.28
N ALA A 103 4.93 5.78 2.41
CA ALA A 103 4.34 6.38 1.22
C ALA A 103 3.79 5.31 0.26
N SER A 104 4.56 4.26 -0.01
CA SER A 104 4.15 3.19 -0.92
C SER A 104 2.95 2.41 -0.39
N LEU A 105 2.91 2.10 0.90
CA LEU A 105 1.77 1.43 1.53
C LEU A 105 0.53 2.32 1.56
N TYR A 106 0.68 3.60 1.88
CA TYR A 106 -0.44 4.55 1.88
C TYR A 106 -1.02 4.74 0.47
N LEU A 107 -0.17 5.03 -0.51
CA LEU A 107 -0.59 5.18 -1.91
C LEU A 107 -1.19 3.87 -2.44
N GLY A 108 -0.56 2.73 -2.17
CA GLY A 108 -1.05 1.42 -2.56
C GLY A 108 -2.44 1.12 -1.98
N HIS A 109 -2.64 1.34 -0.68
CA HIS A 109 -3.93 1.14 -0.02
C HIS A 109 -5.01 2.03 -0.64
N THR A 110 -4.71 3.31 -0.79
CA THR A 110 -5.62 4.32 -1.31
C THR A 110 -5.99 3.96 -2.75
N LEU A 111 -5.01 3.65 -3.62
CA LEU A 111 -5.23 3.22 -5.01
C LEU A 111 -6.01 1.91 -5.11
N THR A 112 -5.83 0.99 -4.15
CA THR A 112 -6.60 -0.27 -4.14
C THR A 112 -8.07 0.00 -3.83
N ALA A 113 -8.35 0.93 -2.90
CA ALA A 113 -9.72 1.37 -2.63
C ALA A 113 -10.35 2.03 -3.86
N LEU A 114 -9.60 2.85 -4.59
CA LEU A 114 -10.06 3.45 -5.85
C LEU A 114 -10.34 2.38 -6.92
N ALA A 115 -9.42 1.41 -7.10
CA ALA A 115 -9.58 0.29 -8.02
C ALA A 115 -10.76 -0.62 -7.65
N ALA A 116 -11.14 -0.69 -6.37
CA ALA A 116 -12.29 -1.44 -5.90
C ALA A 116 -13.63 -0.76 -6.25
N VAL A 117 -13.64 0.52 -6.57
CA VAL A 117 -14.86 1.27 -6.93
C VAL A 117 -14.98 1.48 -8.45
N LEU A 118 -13.87 1.53 -9.20
CA LEU A 118 -13.92 1.67 -10.66
C LEU A 118 -14.36 0.37 -11.38
N PRO A 119 -15.47 0.40 -12.15
CA PRO A 119 -15.77 -0.63 -13.13
C PRO A 119 -14.71 -0.67 -14.25
N TYR A 120 -14.47 -1.85 -14.83
CA TYR A 120 -13.50 -2.01 -15.92
C TYR A 120 -13.86 -1.22 -17.19
N ASP A 121 -15.15 -0.95 -17.40
CA ASP A 121 -15.68 -0.26 -18.58
C ASP A 121 -15.98 1.23 -18.31
N ALA A 122 -15.54 1.77 -17.17
CA ALA A 122 -15.85 3.15 -16.81
C ALA A 122 -14.99 4.15 -17.56
N VAL A 123 -15.63 5.04 -18.32
CA VAL A 123 -14.99 6.20 -18.93
C VAL A 123 -14.97 7.30 -17.87
N VAL A 124 -13.82 7.45 -17.19
CA VAL A 124 -13.62 8.44 -16.13
C VAL A 124 -12.65 9.50 -16.63
N ASN A 125 -12.96 10.77 -16.42
CA ASN A 125 -12.04 11.87 -16.70
C ASN A 125 -10.83 11.79 -15.74
N LEU A 126 -9.61 11.93 -16.26
CA LEU A 126 -8.34 11.85 -15.52
C LEU A 126 -8.19 12.94 -14.45
N ASP A 127 -8.92 14.05 -14.57
CA ASP A 127 -8.87 15.15 -13.61
C ASP A 127 -9.26 14.69 -12.19
N VAL A 128 -10.24 13.79 -12.08
CA VAL A 128 -10.77 13.33 -10.79
C VAL A 128 -9.77 12.43 -10.05
N PRO A 129 -9.22 11.35 -10.67
CA PRO A 129 -8.13 10.58 -10.08
C PRO A 129 -6.89 11.44 -9.80
N GLY A 130 -6.57 12.41 -10.67
CA GLY A 130 -5.41 13.30 -10.52
C GLY A 130 -5.51 14.19 -9.28
N LEU A 131 -6.64 14.85 -9.07
CA LEU A 131 -6.89 15.67 -7.87
C LEU A 131 -6.86 14.82 -6.59
N TRP A 132 -7.43 13.62 -6.65
CA TRP A 132 -7.42 12.71 -5.52
C TRP A 132 -6.00 12.18 -5.22
N LEU A 133 -5.20 11.88 -6.25
CA LEU A 133 -3.80 11.48 -6.10
C LEU A 133 -2.98 12.64 -5.52
N GLY A 134 -3.25 13.88 -5.96
CA GLY A 134 -2.65 15.09 -5.39
C GLY A 134 -2.94 15.25 -3.90
N ARG A 135 -4.18 14.99 -3.46
CA ARG A 135 -4.54 14.97 -2.03
C ARG A 135 -3.81 13.86 -1.28
N ALA A 136 -3.73 12.66 -1.85
CA ALA A 136 -3.01 11.55 -1.24
C ALA A 136 -1.52 11.86 -1.08
N LEU A 137 -0.88 12.43 -2.11
CA LEU A 137 0.50 12.89 -2.05
C LEU A 137 0.71 14.01 -1.04
N LEU A 138 -0.23 14.95 -0.92
CA LEU A 138 -0.19 15.99 0.10
C LEU A 138 -0.24 15.40 1.52
N VAL A 139 -1.11 14.40 1.76
CA VAL A 139 -1.17 13.70 3.05
C VAL A 139 0.14 12.98 3.35
N VAL A 140 0.73 12.31 2.35
CA VAL A 140 2.04 11.66 2.49
C VAL A 140 3.13 12.69 2.81
N LEU A 141 3.13 13.84 2.12
CA LEU A 141 4.11 14.90 2.35
C LEU A 141 4.00 15.48 3.77
N ILE A 142 2.79 15.82 4.21
CA ILE A 142 2.54 16.32 5.56
C ILE A 142 2.97 15.28 6.59
N SER A 143 2.60 14.00 6.39
CA SER A 143 3.00 12.91 7.28
C SER A 143 4.52 12.75 7.34
N ALA A 144 5.20 12.84 6.21
CA ALA A 144 6.66 12.78 6.15
C ALA A 144 7.31 13.94 6.91
N VAL A 145 6.83 15.17 6.72
CA VAL A 145 7.31 16.35 7.47
C VAL A 145 7.08 16.18 8.96
N LEU A 146 5.89 15.72 9.38
CA LEU A 146 5.59 15.47 10.79
C LEU A 146 6.48 14.39 11.40
N ILE A 147 6.77 13.31 10.66
CA ILE A 147 7.72 12.27 11.09
C ILE A 147 9.11 12.85 11.28
N VAL A 148 9.59 13.67 10.33
CA VAL A 148 10.91 14.32 10.44
C VAL A 148 10.97 15.27 11.63
N LEU A 149 9.92 16.08 11.85
CA LEU A 149 9.85 16.97 13.00
C LEU A 149 9.81 16.20 14.33
N ALA A 150 9.03 15.12 14.40
CA ALA A 150 8.99 14.26 15.59
C ALA A 150 10.34 13.59 15.87
N LEU A 151 11.05 13.16 14.82
CA LEU A 151 12.40 12.59 14.91
C LEU A 151 13.47 13.65 15.29
N GLY A 152 13.29 14.90 14.86
CA GLY A 152 14.14 16.02 15.29
C GLY A 152 13.92 16.35 16.77
N LEU A 153 12.65 16.49 17.17
CA LEU A 153 12.27 16.76 18.56
C LEU A 153 12.74 15.67 19.53
N THR A 154 12.89 14.42 19.06
CA THR A 154 13.43 13.32 19.88
C THR A 154 14.91 13.35 20.10
N ALA A 155 15.67 13.93 19.17
CA ALA A 155 17.08 14.17 19.41
C ALA A 155 17.28 15.18 20.57
N ASP A 156 16.32 16.09 20.73
CA ASP A 156 16.37 17.16 21.75
C ASP A 156 15.64 16.81 23.06
N LEU A 157 14.63 15.94 23.03
CA LEU A 157 13.85 15.50 24.20
C LEU A 157 14.33 14.14 24.70
N GLY A 158 14.76 14.07 25.97
CA GLY A 158 15.18 12.81 26.61
C GLY A 158 14.15 11.67 26.46
N GLY A 159 14.66 10.45 26.23
CA GLY A 159 13.91 9.31 25.69
C GLY A 159 12.59 8.93 26.38
N ASP A 160 12.45 9.14 27.70
CA ASP A 160 11.25 8.77 28.46
C ASP A 160 10.02 9.59 28.06
N ALA A 161 10.18 10.90 27.84
CA ALA A 161 9.07 11.78 27.47
C ALA A 161 8.53 11.45 26.07
N PHE A 162 9.42 11.08 25.16
CA PHE A 162 9.04 10.64 23.82
C PHE A 162 8.38 9.27 23.79
N GLN A 163 8.86 8.31 24.59
CA GLN A 163 8.23 7.00 24.72
C GLN A 163 6.78 7.14 25.19
N LEU A 164 6.54 7.97 26.21
CA LEU A 164 5.19 8.29 26.69
C LEU A 164 4.34 8.95 25.60
N ALA A 165 4.85 9.95 24.88
CA ALA A 165 4.13 10.60 23.80
C ALA A 165 3.75 9.62 22.68
N THR A 166 4.66 8.71 22.33
CA THR A 166 4.43 7.68 21.30
C THR A 166 3.38 6.66 21.74
N LEU A 167 3.43 6.21 23.00
CA LEU A 167 2.43 5.32 23.57
C LEU A 167 1.03 5.96 23.61
N VAL A 168 0.95 7.23 24.01
CA VAL A 168 -0.31 7.99 24.01
C VAL A 168 -0.84 8.16 22.59
N GLY A 169 0.03 8.50 21.63
CA GLY A 169 -0.33 8.60 20.22
C GLY A 169 -0.89 7.29 19.66
N LEU A 170 -0.23 6.16 19.96
CA LEU A 170 -0.69 4.83 19.56
C LEU A 170 -2.04 4.49 20.20
N ALA A 171 -2.20 4.74 21.50
CA ALA A 171 -3.46 4.49 22.21
C ALA A 171 -4.61 5.32 21.61
N ALA A 172 -4.38 6.60 21.32
CA ALA A 172 -5.35 7.48 20.69
C ALA A 172 -5.74 6.99 19.29
N ALA A 173 -4.76 6.65 18.44
CA ALA A 173 -5.02 6.13 17.10
C ALA A 173 -5.83 4.82 17.13
N THR A 174 -5.49 3.92 18.07
CA THR A 174 -6.22 2.65 18.26
C THR A 174 -7.64 2.89 18.73
N GLY A 175 -7.84 3.82 19.67
CA GLY A 175 -9.15 4.23 20.17
C GLY A 175 -10.05 4.79 19.08
N VAL A 176 -9.53 5.73 18.26
CA VAL A 176 -10.26 6.29 17.11
C VAL A 176 -10.65 5.18 16.12
N THR A 177 -9.73 4.26 15.83
CA THR A 177 -10.01 3.14 14.92
C THR A 177 -11.14 2.24 15.44
N LEU A 178 -11.13 1.92 16.75
CA LEU A 178 -12.20 1.15 17.38
C LEU A 178 -13.55 1.87 17.35
N VAL A 179 -13.57 3.18 17.57
CA VAL A 179 -14.79 4.01 17.47
C VAL A 179 -15.33 3.98 16.04
N LEU A 180 -14.48 4.17 15.03
CA LEU A 180 -14.88 4.11 13.62
C LEU A 180 -15.44 2.74 13.23
N VAL A 181 -14.80 1.65 13.67
CA VAL A 181 -15.30 0.28 13.45
C VAL A 181 -16.66 0.07 14.12
N ARG A 182 -16.86 0.61 15.32
CA ARG A 182 -18.16 0.50 16.00
C ARG A 182 -19.26 1.29 15.30
N LEU A 183 -18.97 2.50 14.81
CA LEU A 183 -19.93 3.33 14.09
C LEU A 183 -20.35 2.67 12.76
N THR A 184 -19.40 2.12 12.01
CA THR A 184 -19.67 1.44 10.74
C THR A 184 -20.41 0.11 10.89
N ARG A 185 -20.33 -0.56 12.04
CA ARG A 185 -21.12 -1.78 12.34
C ARG A 185 -22.56 -1.48 12.80
N ARG A 186 -22.89 -0.23 13.11
CA ARG A 186 -24.22 0.19 13.56
C ARG A 186 -25.10 0.77 12.45
N SER A 187 -24.54 0.96 11.25
CA SER A 187 -25.25 1.40 10.03
C SER A 187 -25.53 0.20 9.15
#